data_AF-Q05VI8-F1
#
_entry.id   AF-Q05VI8-F1
#
_cell.length_a   1.000
_cell.length_b   1.000
_cell.length_c   1.000
_cell.angle_alpha   90.00
_cell.angle_beta   90.00
_cell.angle_gamma   90.00
#
_symmetry.space_group_name_H-M   'P 1'
#
loop_
_entity.id
_entity.type
_entity.pdbx_description
1 polymer ?
#
loop_
_entity_poly.entity_id
_entity_poly.type
_entity_poly.pdbx_seq_one_letter_code
_entity_poly.pdbx_strand_id
1 'polypeptide(L)'
;MGCSNVGESRSFAVMTRAQRWQRVLLIPCAALAAASLLASRGQAESRRDGQPDQRPKLTQVQKQALFKVRRDWELRSYPQRLALLKNEQLCLKDADTIESYRTCKQQRYQARRSLHRQGREQLNVERKRLGLPLWPERSGRHSKRG
;
A
#
# COMPACT_ATOMS: atom_id res chain seq x y z
N MET A 1 50.67 17.95 7.65
CA MET A 1 51.47 18.94 8.40
C MET A 1 51.35 20.26 7.66
N GLY A 2 50.98 21.40 8.24
CA GLY A 2 50.69 21.75 9.61
C GLY A 2 49.80 22.99 9.63
N CYS A 3 49.08 23.15 10.73
CA CYS A 3 48.27 24.33 11.03
C CYS A 3 49.20 25.51 11.37
N SER A 4 48.90 26.71 10.87
CA SER A 4 49.43 27.95 11.43
C SER A 4 48.32 28.69 12.18
N ASN A 5 48.58 28.90 13.47
CA ASN A 5 47.81 29.69 14.41
C ASN A 5 48.09 31.20 14.22
N VAL A 6 47.17 32.04 14.70
CA VAL A 6 47.37 33.02 15.81
C VAL A 6 46.51 34.27 15.60
N GLY A 7 45.84 34.68 16.69
CA GLY A 7 45.27 36.02 16.89
C GLY A 7 43.74 35.98 16.91
N GLU A 8 43.01 36.41 17.93
CA GLU A 8 43.35 37.38 18.96
C GLU A 8 42.31 37.24 20.09
N SER A 9 42.81 37.16 21.33
CA SER A 9 42.00 37.20 22.55
C SER A 9 41.54 38.63 22.80
N ARG A 10 40.23 38.88 22.89
CA ARG A 10 39.71 40.04 23.62
C ARG A 10 38.46 39.72 24.44
N SER A 11 38.63 40.04 25.72
CA SER A 11 37.63 40.60 26.62
C SER A 11 36.67 39.64 27.31
N PHE A 12 36.96 39.50 28.61
CA PHE A 12 36.11 38.97 29.65
C PHE A 12 34.84 39.81 29.87
N ALA A 13 33.89 39.11 30.50
CA ALA A 13 32.69 39.57 31.17
C ALA A 13 31.50 39.88 30.25
N VAL A 14 30.46 39.06 30.39
CA VAL A 14 29.21 39.48 31.05
C VAL A 14 28.28 38.26 31.18
N MET A 15 27.91 38.00 32.42
CA MET A 15 26.69 37.31 32.86
C MET A 15 26.50 35.83 32.49
N THR A 16 27.02 35.00 33.39
CA THR A 16 26.40 33.75 33.84
C THR A 16 24.95 33.98 34.29
N ARG A 17 23.99 34.06 33.37
CA ARG A 17 22.56 34.10 33.73
C ARG A 17 21.60 33.45 32.73
N ALA A 18 22.12 32.77 31.70
CA ALA A 18 21.30 32.07 30.70
C ALA A 18 21.31 30.54 30.82
N GLN A 19 22.01 29.96 31.80
CA GLN A 19 22.25 28.50 31.84
C GLN A 19 21.24 27.69 32.69
N ARG A 20 20.27 28.35 33.33
CA ARG A 20 19.24 27.70 34.17
C ARG A 20 17.91 27.44 33.45
N TRP A 21 17.65 28.08 32.31
CA TRP A 21 16.37 27.95 31.58
C TRP A 21 16.41 26.87 30.48
N GLN A 22 17.59 26.40 30.08
CA GLN A 22 17.74 25.33 29.08
C GLN A 22 17.43 23.92 29.62
N ARG A 23 17.32 23.73 30.94
CA ARG A 23 17.01 22.42 31.55
C ARG A 23 15.52 22.10 31.66
N VAL A 24 14.64 23.05 31.37
CA VAL A 24 13.18 22.87 31.45
C VAL A 24 12.57 22.44 30.11
N LEU A 25 13.31 22.57 29.01
CA LEU A 25 12.87 22.20 27.65
C LEU A 25 13.45 20.88 27.13
N LEU A 26 13.88 19.99 28.01
CA LEU A 26 14.23 18.61 27.67
C LEU A 26 13.18 17.67 28.23
N ILE A 27 11.94 17.82 27.75
CA ILE A 27 10.94 16.76 27.84
C ILE A 27 11.44 15.64 26.91
N PRO A 28 11.77 14.44 27.44
CA PRO A 28 12.42 13.40 26.67
C PRO A 28 11.46 12.90 25.59
N CYS A 29 11.79 13.18 24.33
CA CYS A 29 11.04 12.72 23.15
C CYS A 29 11.02 11.19 22.98
N ALA A 30 11.58 10.43 23.91
CA ALA A 30 11.51 8.96 23.91
C ALA A 30 10.07 8.45 24.17
N ALA A 31 9.24 9.18 24.91
CA ALA A 31 7.86 8.75 25.16
C ALA A 31 6.95 8.90 23.91
N LEU A 32 7.21 9.90 23.06
CA LEU A 32 6.45 10.13 21.83
C LEU A 32 6.76 9.08 20.74
N ALA A 33 7.96 8.52 20.72
CA ALA A 33 8.32 7.44 19.79
C ALA A 33 7.66 6.09 20.15
N ALA A 34 7.41 5.81 21.44
CA ALA A 34 6.69 4.61 21.85
C ALA A 34 5.19 4.68 21.53
N ALA A 35 4.60 5.88 21.60
CA ALA A 35 3.18 6.09 21.30
C ALA A 35 2.84 5.87 19.81
N SER A 36 3.78 6.15 18.87
CA SER A 36 3.54 5.89 17.45
C SER A 36 3.53 4.39 17.10
N LEU A 37 4.30 3.56 17.82
CA LEU A 37 4.26 2.11 17.68
C LEU A 37 2.93 1.52 18.20
N LEU A 38 2.42 2.03 19.33
CA LEU A 38 1.10 1.66 19.85
C LEU A 38 -0.04 2.16 18.94
N ALA A 39 0.08 3.35 18.33
CA ALA A 39 -0.89 3.87 17.36
C ALA A 39 -0.91 3.06 16.06
N SER A 40 0.23 2.50 15.62
CA SER A 40 0.29 1.56 14.49
C SER A 40 -0.27 0.16 14.82
N ARG A 41 -0.39 -0.17 16.11
CA ARG A 41 -1.16 -1.31 16.64
C ARG A 41 -2.63 -0.98 16.86
N GLY A 42 -3.11 0.16 16.36
CA GLY A 42 -4.54 0.37 16.14
C GLY A 42 -5.06 -0.76 15.27
N GLN A 43 -5.77 -1.68 15.91
CA GLN A 43 -6.44 -2.80 15.28
C GLN A 43 -7.22 -2.29 14.08
N ALA A 44 -6.77 -2.62 12.88
CA ALA A 44 -7.64 -2.67 11.72
C ALA A 44 -8.58 -3.88 11.90
N GLU A 45 -9.35 -3.89 12.98
CA GLU A 45 -10.56 -4.67 13.10
C GLU A 45 -11.53 -4.06 12.12
N SER A 46 -11.52 -4.57 10.89
CA SER A 46 -12.65 -4.37 10.00
C SER A 46 -13.84 -5.01 10.71
N ARG A 47 -14.61 -4.19 11.43
CA ARG A 47 -15.83 -4.60 12.11
C ARG A 47 -16.79 -5.12 11.04
N ARG A 48 -16.74 -6.43 10.79
CA ARG A 48 -17.78 -7.20 10.12
C ARG A 48 -18.63 -7.85 11.21
N ASP A 49 -19.05 -7.07 12.19
CA ASP A 49 -20.04 -7.53 13.16
C ASP A 49 -21.36 -7.72 12.41
N GLY A 50 -21.77 -8.98 12.23
CA GLY A 50 -23.10 -9.34 11.76
C GLY A 50 -23.16 -10.11 10.43
N GLN A 51 -22.07 -10.25 9.67
CA GLN A 51 -22.07 -11.15 8.52
C GLN A 51 -21.37 -12.47 8.92
N PRO A 52 -22.07 -13.62 8.95
CA PRO A 52 -21.37 -14.89 9.13
C PRO A 52 -20.26 -14.98 8.07
N ASP A 53 -19.06 -15.40 8.47
CA ASP A 53 -17.95 -15.57 7.53
C ASP A 53 -18.31 -16.71 6.58
N GLN A 54 -19.00 -16.38 5.49
CA GLN A 54 -19.41 -17.30 4.43
C GLN A 54 -18.20 -17.83 3.64
N ARG A 55 -16.97 -17.51 4.07
CA ARG A 55 -15.76 -18.05 3.48
C ARG A 55 -15.65 -19.53 3.90
N PRO A 56 -15.50 -20.45 2.94
CA PRO A 56 -15.28 -21.85 3.27
C PRO A 56 -14.02 -21.99 4.13
N LYS A 57 -14.13 -22.72 5.24
CA LYS A 57 -12.96 -23.07 6.05
C LYS A 57 -12.06 -23.98 5.23
N LEU A 58 -10.92 -23.44 4.79
CA LEU A 58 -9.96 -24.17 3.96
C LEU A 58 -9.05 -25.04 4.83
N THR A 59 -8.80 -26.26 4.39
CA THR A 59 -7.74 -27.11 4.97
C THR A 59 -6.36 -26.52 4.66
N GLN A 60 -5.33 -26.93 5.42
CA GLN A 60 -3.97 -26.45 5.18
C GLN A 60 -3.47 -26.80 3.78
N VAL A 61 -3.78 -28.00 3.29
CA VAL A 61 -3.44 -28.46 1.94
C VAL A 61 -4.10 -27.57 0.88
N GLN A 62 -5.39 -27.24 1.05
CA GLN A 62 -6.10 -26.33 0.13
C GLN A 62 -5.49 -24.93 0.12
N LYS A 63 -5.10 -24.39 1.28
CA LYS A 63 -4.44 -23.08 1.38
C LYS A 63 -3.10 -23.08 0.63
N GLN A 64 -2.27 -24.10 0.83
CA GLN A 64 -0.97 -24.22 0.18
C GLN A 64 -1.11 -24.33 -1.35
N ALA A 65 -2.06 -25.14 -1.83
CA ALA A 65 -2.34 -25.29 -3.25
C ALA A 65 -2.76 -23.97 -3.91
N LEU A 66 -3.74 -23.26 -3.30
CA LEU A 66 -4.19 -21.95 -3.79
C LEU A 66 -3.08 -20.90 -3.73
N PHE A 67 -2.24 -20.91 -2.69
CA PHE A 67 -1.11 -19.99 -2.57
C PHE A 67 -0.08 -20.22 -3.68
N LYS A 68 0.23 -21.48 -4.01
CA LYS A 68 1.14 -21.82 -5.11
C LYS A 68 0.62 -21.26 -6.44
N VAL A 69 -0.64 -21.57 -6.80
CA VAL A 69 -1.24 -21.08 -8.05
C VAL A 69 -1.31 -19.56 -8.09
N ARG A 70 -1.65 -18.92 -6.96
CA ARG A 70 -1.67 -17.45 -6.83
C ARG A 70 -0.31 -16.84 -7.11
N ARG A 71 0.73 -17.36 -6.47
CA ARG A 71 2.11 -16.90 -6.63
C ARG A 71 2.58 -17.06 -8.06
N ASP A 72 2.35 -18.23 -8.65
CA ASP A 72 2.76 -18.52 -10.03
C ASP A 72 2.07 -17.60 -11.03
N TRP A 73 0.76 -17.33 -10.84
CA TRP A 73 0.04 -16.34 -11.63
C TRP A 73 0.61 -14.92 -11.46
N GLU A 74 0.91 -14.49 -10.23
CA GLU A 74 1.48 -13.17 -9.98
C GLU A 74 2.84 -12.98 -10.66
N LEU A 75 3.70 -13.99 -10.61
CA LEU A 75 4.99 -13.98 -11.31
C LEU A 75 4.81 -13.92 -12.82
N ARG A 76 3.97 -14.80 -13.40
CA ARG A 76 3.73 -14.84 -14.85
C ARG A 76 3.06 -13.57 -15.39
N SER A 77 2.15 -12.98 -14.61
CA SER A 77 1.42 -11.76 -15.00
C SER A 77 2.20 -10.46 -14.73
N TYR A 78 3.41 -10.53 -14.16
CA TYR A 78 4.21 -9.35 -13.85
C TYR A 78 4.50 -8.46 -15.08
N PRO A 79 4.96 -8.99 -16.24
CA PRO A 79 5.20 -8.17 -17.43
C PRO A 79 3.93 -7.47 -17.92
N GLN A 80 2.79 -8.15 -17.88
CA GLN A 80 1.49 -7.58 -18.24
C GLN A 80 1.11 -6.43 -17.29
N ARG A 81 1.28 -6.61 -15.98
CA ARG A 81 1.05 -5.56 -14.98
C ARG A 81 1.94 -4.34 -15.21
N LEU A 82 3.22 -4.58 -15.53
CA LEU A 82 4.16 -3.51 -15.84
C LEU A 82 3.76 -2.77 -17.11
N ALA A 83 3.36 -3.48 -18.17
CA ALA A 83 2.87 -2.89 -19.41
C ALA A 83 1.62 -2.03 -19.17
N LEU A 84 0.67 -2.48 -18.35
CA LEU A 84 -0.50 -1.68 -17.97
C LEU A 84 -0.12 -0.37 -17.30
N LEU A 85 0.85 -0.38 -16.39
CA LEU A 85 1.33 0.82 -15.71
C LEU A 85 2.04 1.78 -16.68
N LYS A 86 2.90 1.26 -17.56
CA LYS A 86 3.60 2.07 -18.57
C LYS A 86 2.61 2.69 -19.55
N ASN A 87 1.64 1.92 -20.04
CA ASN A 87 0.62 2.42 -20.97
C ASN A 87 -0.28 3.46 -20.30
N GLU A 88 -0.62 3.29 -19.03
CA GLU A 88 -1.34 4.30 -18.26
C GLU A 88 -0.54 5.60 -18.14
N GLN A 89 0.75 5.51 -17.82
CA GLN A 89 1.62 6.68 -17.72
C GLN A 89 1.70 7.43 -19.06
N LEU A 90 1.88 6.71 -20.17
CA LEU A 90 1.92 7.31 -21.51
C LEU A 90 0.59 7.97 -21.87
N CYS A 91 -0.53 7.26 -21.68
CA CYS A 91 -1.86 7.80 -22.00
C CYS A 91 -2.15 9.09 -21.21
N LEU A 92 -1.79 9.13 -19.91
CA LEU A 92 -1.97 10.33 -19.09
C LEU A 92 -1.03 11.47 -19.49
N LYS A 93 0.18 11.16 -19.96
CA LYS A 93 1.13 12.16 -20.45
C LYS A 93 0.66 12.79 -21.77
N ASP A 94 0.06 11.99 -22.64
CA ASP A 94 -0.37 12.40 -23.98
C ASP A 94 -1.80 12.98 -23.99
N ALA A 95 -2.54 12.85 -22.89
CA ALA A 95 -3.88 13.39 -22.75
C ALA A 95 -3.86 14.92 -22.60
N ASP A 96 -4.20 15.60 -23.68
CA ASP A 96 -4.28 17.06 -23.82
C ASP A 96 -5.69 17.65 -23.61
N THR A 97 -6.71 16.79 -23.54
CA THR A 97 -8.12 17.18 -23.48
C THR A 97 -8.86 16.36 -22.41
N ILE A 98 -10.03 16.84 -22.00
CA ILE A 98 -10.86 16.14 -21.02
C ILE A 98 -11.33 14.79 -21.61
N GLU A 99 -11.63 14.76 -22.90
CA GLU A 99 -12.07 13.60 -23.66
C GLU A 99 -10.96 12.53 -23.75
N SER A 100 -9.72 12.94 -24.07
CA SER A 100 -8.58 12.01 -24.11
C SER A 100 -8.28 11.45 -22.72
N TYR A 101 -8.34 12.27 -21.66
CA TYR A 101 -8.22 11.80 -20.28
C TYR A 101 -9.31 10.80 -19.87
N ARG A 102 -10.59 11.07 -20.22
CA ARG A 102 -11.71 10.14 -19.95
C ARG A 102 -11.49 8.80 -20.66
N THR A 103 -11.02 8.85 -21.89
CA THR A 103 -10.67 7.65 -22.68
C THR A 103 -9.56 6.85 -22.01
N CYS A 104 -8.47 7.49 -21.59
CA CYS A 104 -7.39 6.85 -20.84
C CYS A 104 -7.90 6.15 -19.57
N LYS A 105 -8.77 6.84 -18.80
CA LYS A 105 -9.37 6.29 -17.58
C LYS A 105 -10.21 5.03 -17.87
N GLN A 106 -11.00 5.04 -18.94
CA GLN A 106 -11.83 3.90 -19.34
C GLN A 106 -10.98 2.71 -19.79
N GLN A 107 -9.99 2.95 -20.65
CA GLN A 107 -9.07 1.90 -21.12
C GLN A 107 -8.31 1.27 -19.96
N ARG A 108 -7.78 2.09 -19.03
CA ARG A 108 -7.16 1.61 -17.80
C ARG A 108 -8.10 0.71 -17.00
N TYR A 109 -9.34 1.14 -16.80
CA TYR A 109 -10.32 0.38 -16.03
C TYR A 109 -10.61 -0.99 -16.68
N GLN A 110 -10.84 -1.00 -17.99
CA GLN A 110 -11.10 -2.23 -18.75
C GLN A 110 -9.91 -3.18 -18.69
N ALA A 111 -8.69 -2.66 -18.85
CA ALA A 111 -7.47 -3.47 -18.85
C ALA A 111 -7.20 -4.08 -17.47
N ARG A 112 -7.38 -3.31 -16.38
CA ARG A 112 -7.30 -3.82 -15.01
C ARG A 112 -8.38 -4.87 -14.75
N ARG A 113 -9.62 -4.64 -15.20
CA ARG A 113 -10.72 -5.61 -15.07
C ARG A 113 -10.40 -6.92 -15.78
N SER A 114 -9.84 -6.85 -16.99
CA SER A 114 -9.40 -8.02 -17.75
C SER A 114 -8.32 -8.81 -17.01
N LEU A 115 -7.28 -8.13 -16.50
CA LEU A 115 -6.23 -8.78 -15.72
C LEU A 115 -6.78 -9.47 -14.46
N HIS A 116 -7.69 -8.82 -13.74
CA HIS A 116 -8.35 -9.42 -12.57
C HIS A 116 -9.20 -10.62 -12.93
N ARG A 117 -9.90 -10.58 -14.07
CA ARG A 117 -10.69 -11.70 -14.58
C ARG A 117 -9.79 -12.89 -14.89
N GLN A 118 -8.68 -12.68 -15.60
CA GLN A 118 -7.69 -13.73 -15.91
C GLN A 118 -7.15 -14.38 -14.63
N GLY A 119 -6.73 -13.57 -13.66
CA GLY A 119 -6.24 -14.10 -12.39
C GLY A 119 -7.29 -14.88 -11.60
N ARG A 120 -8.56 -14.48 -11.68
CA ARG A 120 -9.66 -15.23 -11.07
C ARG A 120 -9.90 -16.55 -11.79
N GLU A 121 -9.90 -16.57 -13.12
CA GLU A 121 -10.05 -17.79 -13.92
C GLU A 121 -8.96 -18.81 -13.56
N GLN A 122 -7.71 -18.38 -13.47
CA GLN A 122 -6.59 -19.22 -13.04
C GLN A 122 -6.80 -19.83 -11.64
N LEU A 123 -7.29 -19.02 -10.69
CA LEU A 123 -7.57 -19.51 -9.34
C LEU A 123 -8.82 -20.40 -9.29
N ASN A 124 -9.83 -20.12 -10.12
CA ASN A 124 -11.05 -20.92 -10.20
C ASN A 124 -10.79 -22.32 -10.74
N VAL A 125 -9.81 -22.51 -11.63
CA VAL A 125 -9.36 -23.84 -12.06
C VAL A 125 -8.91 -24.66 -10.85
N GLU A 126 -8.04 -24.10 -10.00
CA GLU A 126 -7.56 -24.80 -8.80
C GLU A 126 -8.67 -24.98 -7.76
N ARG A 127 -9.55 -23.98 -7.58
CA ARG A 127 -10.71 -24.12 -6.69
C ARG A 127 -11.64 -25.26 -7.12
N LYS A 128 -11.90 -25.40 -8.43
CA LYS A 128 -12.69 -26.51 -8.99
C LYS A 128 -12.04 -27.86 -8.66
N ARG A 129 -10.73 -27.98 -8.85
CA ARG A 129 -9.97 -29.20 -8.52
C ARG A 129 -10.05 -29.56 -7.03
N LEU A 130 -10.04 -28.55 -6.16
CA LEU A 130 -10.10 -28.72 -4.70
C LEU A 130 -11.54 -28.90 -4.15
N GLY A 131 -12.56 -28.98 -5.01
CA GLY A 131 -13.97 -29.07 -4.60
C GLY A 131 -14.51 -27.81 -3.94
N LEU A 132 -13.86 -26.65 -4.16
CA LEU A 132 -14.23 -25.38 -3.55
C LEU A 132 -15.18 -24.59 -4.47
N PRO A 133 -16.12 -23.80 -3.90
CA PRO A 133 -17.00 -22.96 -4.70
C PRO A 133 -16.17 -21.95 -5.50
N LEU A 134 -16.52 -21.75 -6.77
CA LEU A 134 -15.82 -20.79 -7.63
C LEU A 134 -16.01 -19.37 -7.12
N TRP A 135 -15.01 -18.51 -7.32
CA TRP A 135 -15.23 -17.08 -7.10
C TRP A 135 -16.12 -16.52 -8.21
N PRO A 136 -17.19 -15.78 -7.85
CA PRO A 136 -18.14 -15.27 -8.81
C PRO A 136 -17.51 -14.19 -9.70
N GLU A 137 -18.16 -13.95 -10.84
CA GLU A 137 -17.92 -12.72 -11.58
C GLU A 137 -18.23 -11.54 -10.67
N ARG A 138 -17.32 -10.55 -10.58
CA ARG A 138 -17.69 -9.27 -9.97
C ARG A 138 -18.58 -8.56 -10.98
N SER A 139 -19.87 -8.92 -11.02
CA SER A 139 -20.86 -8.05 -11.62
C SER A 139 -20.83 -6.76 -10.80
N GLY A 140 -20.52 -5.65 -11.48
CA GLY A 140 -20.58 -4.35 -10.83
C GLY A 140 -21.96 -4.24 -10.20
N ARG A 141 -22.01 -3.98 -8.88
CA ARG A 141 -23.25 -3.67 -8.18
C ARG A 141 -23.73 -2.34 -8.78
N HIS A 142 -24.45 -2.42 -9.90
CA HIS A 142 -25.30 -1.36 -10.38
C HIS A 142 -26.43 -1.29 -9.35
N SER A 143 -26.19 -0.51 -8.29
CA SER A 143 -27.27 -0.01 -7.46
C SER A 143 -28.18 0.72 -8.42
N LYS A 144 -29.37 0.17 -8.65
CA LYS A 144 -30.52 0.94 -9.08
C LYS A 144 -30.65 2.09 -8.10
N ARG A 145 -30.10 3.26 -8.45
CA ARG A 145 -30.64 4.53 -7.97
C ARG A 145 -31.78 4.82 -8.93
N GLY A 146 -32.97 4.38 -8.54
CA GLY A 146 -34.19 5.05 -8.95
C GLY A 146 -34.32 6.36 -8.18
#